data_AF-A0A497QCG0-F1
#
_entry.id   AF-A0A497QCG0-F1
#
_cell.length_a   1.000
_cell.length_b   1.000
_cell.length_c   1.000
_cell.angle_alpha   90.00
_cell.angle_beta   90.00
_cell.angle_gamma   90.00
#
_symmetry.space_group_name_H-M   'P 1'
#
loop_
_entity.id
_entity.type
_entity.pdbx_description
1 polymer ?
#
loop_
_entity_poly.entity_id
_entity_poly.type
_entity_poly.pdbx_seq_one_letter_code
_entity_poly.pdbx_strand_id
1 'polypeptide(L)'
;MDTDRIQNMLTSFMVVSFIIFLGLSGLIFVREAELTNRAVSLPFAFLFLCITTLIVTGKIHDQPSLARRHLRSWLIVSVFGVLLAAVAFTLA
;
A
#
# COMPACT_ATOMS: atom_id res chain seq x y z
N MET A 1 -21.45 -6.07 -10.95
CA MET A 1 -20.37 -5.18 -10.46
C MET A 1 -19.11 -5.76 -11.07
N ASP A 2 -18.52 -5.07 -12.04
CA ASP A 2 -17.42 -5.65 -12.85
C ASP A 2 -16.18 -5.91 -11.99
N THR A 3 -15.99 -7.18 -11.64
CA THR A 3 -14.80 -7.69 -10.96
C THR A 3 -13.52 -7.32 -11.70
N ASP A 4 -13.58 -7.30 -13.03
CA ASP A 4 -12.45 -6.92 -13.90
C ASP A 4 -12.06 -5.46 -13.68
N ARG A 5 -13.05 -4.56 -13.51
CA ARG A 5 -12.79 -3.15 -13.23
C ARG A 5 -12.14 -2.95 -11.87
N ILE A 6 -12.56 -3.73 -10.87
CA ILE A 6 -12.00 -3.67 -9.51
C ILE A 6 -10.58 -4.22 -9.49
N GLN A 7 -10.33 -5.35 -10.16
CA GLN A 7 -9.00 -5.93 -10.25
C GLN A 7 -8.03 -4.99 -10.99
N ASN A 8 -8.46 -4.39 -12.11
CA ASN A 8 -7.65 -3.40 -12.81
C ASN A 8 -7.34 -2.19 -11.93
N MET A 9 -8.34 -1.66 -11.21
CA MET A 9 -8.14 -0.54 -10.29
C MET A 9 -7.14 -0.87 -9.18
N LEU A 10 -7.27 -2.03 -8.53
CA LEU A 10 -6.34 -2.46 -7.48
C LEU A 10 -4.94 -2.71 -8.02
N THR A 11 -4.83 -3.29 -9.22
CA THR A 11 -3.54 -3.51 -9.88
C THR A 11 -2.86 -2.20 -10.22
N SER A 12 -3.59 -1.22 -10.76
CA SER A 12 -3.04 0.13 -10.99
C SER A 12 -2.60 0.79 -9.69
N PHE A 13 -3.39 0.66 -8.62
CA PHE A 13 -3.04 1.21 -7.31
C PHE A 13 -1.76 0.57 -6.73
N MET A 14 -1.62 -0.74 -6.87
CA MET A 14 -0.42 -1.48 -6.49
C MET A 14 0.81 -0.97 -7.24
N VAL A 15 0.73 -0.84 -8.57
CA VAL A 15 1.83 -0.35 -9.40
C VAL A 15 2.25 1.07 -9.00
N VAL A 16 1.28 1.97 -8.82
CA VAL A 16 1.57 3.35 -8.38
C VAL A 16 2.24 3.37 -7.01
N SER A 17 1.74 2.60 -6.05
CA SER A 17 2.33 2.50 -4.71
C SER A 17 3.76 1.98 -4.76
N PHE A 18 4.02 0.98 -5.62
CA PHE A 18 5.34 0.42 -5.81
C PHE A 18 6.32 1.41 -6.45
N ILE A 19 5.87 2.18 -7.45
CA ILE A 19 6.69 3.23 -8.07
C ILE A 19 7.06 4.30 -7.04
N ILE A 20 6.11 4.73 -6.19
CA ILE A 20 6.39 5.71 -5.14
C ILE A 20 7.40 5.14 -4.13
N PHE A 21 7.24 3.90 -3.70
CA PHE A 21 8.19 3.22 -2.82
C PHE A 21 9.61 3.21 -3.41
N LEU A 22 9.76 2.81 -4.68
CA LEU A 22 11.05 2.79 -5.35
C LEU A 22 11.65 4.19 -5.50
N GLY A 23 10.85 5.18 -5.87
CA GLY A 23 11.29 6.57 -6.01
C GLY A 23 11.78 7.14 -4.68
N LEU A 24 11.05 6.93 -3.57
CA LEU A 24 11.45 7.38 -2.24
C LEU A 24 12.68 6.64 -1.74
N SER A 25 12.74 5.32 -1.91
CA SER A 25 13.90 4.51 -1.50
C SER A 25 15.16 4.89 -2.29
N GLY A 26 15.03 5.10 -3.60
CA GLY A 26 16.11 5.58 -4.44
C GLY A 26 16.57 6.99 -4.06
N LEU A 27 15.64 7.88 -3.69
CA LEU A 27 15.99 9.22 -3.22
C LEU A 27 16.81 9.18 -1.93
N ILE A 28 16.44 8.32 -0.97
CA ILE A 28 17.19 8.12 0.28
C ILE A 28 18.61 7.63 -0.03
N PHE A 29 18.74 6.67 -0.95
CA PHE A 29 20.03 6.11 -1.35
C PHE A 29 20.93 7.14 -2.05
N VAL A 30 20.39 7.91 -2.99
CA VAL A 30 21.16 8.93 -3.74
C VAL A 30 21.55 10.12 -2.88
N ARG A 31 20.70 10.53 -1.94
CA ARG A 31 20.94 11.69 -1.09
C ARG A 31 21.84 11.38 0.11
N GLU A 32 22.24 10.11 0.29
CA GLU A 32 22.86 9.63 1.54
C GLU A 32 22.12 10.15 2.77
N ALA A 33 20.78 10.22 2.66
CA ALA A 33 19.96 10.83 3.70
C ALA A 33 20.11 9.99 4.96
N GLU A 34 20.32 10.65 6.10
CA GLU A 34 20.38 9.97 7.38
C GLU A 34 19.11 9.12 7.57
N LEU A 35 19.30 7.86 7.96
CA LEU A 35 18.25 6.86 8.18
C LEU A 35 17.39 7.14 9.45
N THR A 36 17.15 8.42 9.72
CA THR A 36 15.82 8.99 9.86
C THR A 36 14.62 8.06 10.05
N ASN A 37 14.05 7.87 11.25
CA ASN A 37 12.69 7.30 11.39
C ASN A 37 11.68 8.02 10.47
N ARG A 38 11.87 9.32 10.22
CA ARG A 38 11.02 10.10 9.32
C ARG A 38 11.30 9.83 7.84
N ALA A 39 12.57 9.69 7.46
CA ALA A 39 12.96 9.41 6.08
C ALA A 39 12.52 8.01 5.64
N VAL A 40 12.61 7.03 6.54
CA VAL A 40 12.35 5.62 6.24
C VAL A 40 10.85 5.27 6.31
N SER A 41 10.09 5.88 7.23
CA SER A 41 8.67 5.54 7.44
C SER A 41 7.78 5.71 6.20
N LEU A 42 8.02 6.76 5.39
CA LEU A 42 7.22 7.06 4.21
C LEU A 42 7.34 5.97 3.13
N PRO A 43 8.53 5.56 2.64
CA PRO A 43 8.65 4.43 1.72
C PRO A 43 8.01 3.15 2.27
N PHE A 44 8.22 2.83 3.55
CA PHE A 44 7.62 1.64 4.16
C PHE A 44 6.09 1.67 4.20
N ALA A 45 5.46 2.84 4.34
CA ALA A 45 4.02 2.98 4.24
C ALA A 45 3.50 2.63 2.83
N PHE A 46 4.20 3.07 1.78
CA PHE A 46 3.85 2.71 0.40
C PHE A 46 4.11 1.24 0.09
N LEU A 47 5.16 0.65 0.66
CA LEU A 47 5.40 -0.78 0.57
C LEU A 47 4.26 -1.59 1.22
N PHE A 48 3.79 -1.17 2.40
CA PHE A 48 2.64 -1.77 3.06
C PHE A 48 1.37 -1.70 2.19
N LEU A 49 1.07 -0.54 1.62
CA LEU A 49 -0.05 -0.37 0.69
C LEU A 49 0.08 -1.27 -0.54
N CYS A 50 1.29 -1.45 -1.07
CA CYS A 50 1.54 -2.35 -2.19
C CYS A 50 1.24 -3.80 -1.82
N ILE A 51 1.80 -4.30 -0.71
CA ILE A 51 1.64 -5.70 -0.26
C ILE A 51 0.18 -6.00 0.06
N THR A 52 -0.50 -5.13 0.83
CA THR A 52 -1.90 -5.32 1.19
C THR A 52 -2.82 -5.34 -0.03
N THR A 53 -2.54 -4.49 -1.02
CA THR A 53 -3.27 -4.47 -2.29
C THR A 53 -3.02 -5.75 -3.09
N LEU A 54 -1.78 -6.24 -3.17
CA LEU A 54 -1.44 -7.49 -3.85
C LEU A 54 -2.20 -8.70 -3.24
N ILE A 55 -2.21 -8.81 -1.91
CA ILE A 55 -2.91 -9.88 -1.20
C ILE A 55 -4.41 -9.86 -1.52
N VAL A 56 -5.02 -8.67 -1.54
CA VAL A 56 -6.45 -8.52 -1.77
C VAL A 56 -6.80 -8.80 -3.24
N THR A 57 -5.99 -8.34 -4.18
CA THR A 57 -6.16 -8.66 -5.60
C THR A 57 -6.11 -10.16 -5.84
N GLY A 58 -5.16 -10.86 -5.20
CA GLY A 58 -5.09 -12.33 -5.25
C GLY A 58 -6.36 -13.00 -4.70
N LYS A 59 -6.85 -12.55 -3.53
CA LYS A 59 -8.11 -13.07 -2.96
C LYS A 59 -9.33 -12.83 -3.85
N ILE A 60 -9.38 -11.70 -4.56
CA ILE A 60 -10.46 -11.39 -5.50
C ILE A 60 -10.35 -12.26 -6.76
N HIS A 61 -9.14 -12.60 -7.20
CA HIS A 61 -8.92 -13.53 -8.30
C HIS A 61 -9.41 -14.95 -7.96
N ASP A 62 -9.07 -15.44 -6.76
CA ASP A 62 -9.50 -16.77 -6.30
C ASP A 62 -11.00 -16.85 -5.99
N GLN A 63 -11.58 -15.78 -5.42
CA GLN A 63 -12.98 -15.75 -4.96
C GLN A 63 -13.71 -14.48 -5.45
N PRO A 64 -14.04 -14.40 -6.75
CA PRO A 64 -14.65 -13.20 -7.35
C PRO A 64 -16.03 -12.87 -6.79
N SER A 65 -16.79 -13.87 -6.32
CA SER A 65 -18.11 -13.69 -5.70
C SER A 65 -18.05 -12.85 -4.41
N LEU A 66 -16.91 -12.82 -3.73
CA LEU A 66 -16.69 -12.07 -2.49
C LEU A 66 -15.92 -10.75 -2.71
N ALA A 67 -15.74 -10.30 -3.96
CA ALA A 67 -14.93 -9.14 -4.30
C ALA A 67 -15.27 -7.88 -3.49
N ARG A 68 -16.57 -7.60 -3.29
CA ARG A 68 -17.02 -6.45 -2.49
C ARG A 68 -16.60 -6.55 -1.02
N ARG A 69 -16.63 -7.76 -0.44
CA ARG A 69 -16.21 -8.00 0.95
C ARG A 69 -14.70 -7.83 1.09
N HIS A 70 -13.92 -8.36 0.15
CA HIS A 70 -12.47 -8.20 0.12
C HIS A 70 -12.06 -6.75 -0.07
N LEU A 71 -12.72 -6.00 -0.96
CA LEU A 71 -12.45 -4.58 -1.18
C LEU A 71 -12.74 -3.74 0.08
N ARG A 72 -13.85 -4.03 0.78
CA ARG A 72 -14.18 -3.33 2.04
C ARG A 72 -13.15 -3.65 3.13
N SER A 73 -12.74 -4.92 3.24
CA SER A 73 -11.69 -5.33 4.18
C SER A 73 -10.35 -4.68 3.86
N TRP A 74 -9.99 -4.59 2.58
CA TRP A 74 -8.79 -3.90 2.12
C TRP A 74 -8.79 -2.43 2.53
N LEU A 75 -9.89 -1.72 2.27
CA LEU A 75 -10.00 -0.31 2.61
C LEU A 75 -9.86 -0.08 4.12
N ILE A 76 -10.46 -0.95 4.94
CA ILE A 76 -10.31 -0.89 6.41
C ILE A 76 -8.85 -1.11 6.81
N VAL A 77 -8.20 -2.16 6.30
CA VAL A 77 -6.79 -2.48 6.63
C VAL A 77 -5.86 -1.37 6.18
N SER A 78 -6.05 -0.81 4.99
CA SER A 78 -5.25 0.30 4.47
C SER A 78 -5.42 1.55 5.32
N VAL A 79 -6.65 1.93 5.69
CA VAL A 79 -6.90 3.09 6.56
C VAL A 79 -6.28 2.89 7.95
N PHE A 80 -6.47 1.71 8.56
CA PHE A 80 -5.86 1.41 9.86
C PHE A 80 -4.34 1.42 9.79
N GLY A 81 -3.74 0.82 8.76
CA GLY A 81 -2.29 0.81 8.57
C GLY A 81 -1.72 2.22 8.42
N VAL A 82 -2.37 3.08 7.63
CA VAL A 82 -1.97 4.49 7.47
C VAL A 82 -2.13 5.27 8.77
N LEU A 83 -3.22 5.07 9.52
CA LEU A 83 -3.42 5.72 10.82
C LEU A 83 -2.36 5.29 11.85
N LEU A 84 -2.04 4.00 11.92
CA LEU A 84 -0.98 3.49 12.80
C LEU A 84 0.38 4.07 12.41
N ALA A 85 0.69 4.12 11.11
CA ALA A 85 1.92 4.75 10.63
C ALA A 85 1.98 6.24 10.98
N ALA A 86 0.87 6.97 10.84
CA ALA A 86 0.79 8.38 11.21
C ALA A 86 0.98 8.59 12.72
N VAL A 87 0.33 7.78 13.55
CA VAL A 87 0.50 7.83 15.02
C VAL A 87 1.95 7.51 15.41
N ALA A 88 2.53 6.45 14.85
CA ALA A 88 3.92 6.10 15.07
C ALA A 88 4.88 7.23 14.66
N PHE A 89 4.60 7.93 13.55
CA PHE A 89 5.37 9.08 13.11
C PHE A 89 5.23 10.28 14.06
N THR A 90 4.04 10.53 14.61
CA THR A 90 3.83 11.64 15.56
C THR A 90 4.47 11.39 16.92
N LEU A 91 4.63 10.13 17.33
CA LEU A 91 5.18 9.73 18.62
C LEU A 91 6.68 9.41 18.58
N ALA A 92 7.29 9.35 17.39
CA ALA A 92 8.73 9.08 17.16
C ALA A 92 9.53 10.35 16.86
#